data_AF-A0A1F6XF45-F1
#
_entry.id   AF-A0A1F6XF45-F1
#
_cell.length_a   1.000
_cell.length_b   1.000
_cell.length_c   1.000
_cell.angle_alpha   90.00
_cell.angle_beta   90.00
_cell.angle_gamma   90.00
#
_symmetry.space_group_name_H-M   'P 1'
#
loop_
_entity.id
_entity.type
_entity.pdbx_description
1 polymer ?
#
loop_
_entity_poly.entity_id
_entity_poly.type
_entity_poly.pdbx_seq_one_letter_code
_entity_poly.pdbx_strand_id
1 'polypeptide(L)'
;MNSWSRRRKRIILSILIFIVVVLIGVPMFLLFYRAPTCFDVRQNGDEAGVDCGGSCQLLCTSDSLPLILKGDPRVLTLATSTYQVVALVENSNSTAEIPRAGYIIKVYDASSAVPVKVFEGEVYVPRGDTSVVFDGPFVLEAGVVPVRATLGWKEPTIVWNQNSLSSPELRVVEPVFSRLETSPRLEATVENPTLGSVSNIDLTVLVSDTSGNIFAASRTFVDELRPGERNKVIFTWPRSFEQEPVGIEILIRVLPDRSYIR
;
A
#
# COMPACT_ATOMS: atom_id res chain seq x y z
N MET A 1 -41.46 -51.42 -43.45
CA MET A 1 -40.21 -50.60 -43.44
C MET A 1 -39.33 -51.00 -42.27
N ASN A 2 -38.22 -51.70 -42.53
CA ASN A 2 -37.43 -52.43 -41.53
C ASN A 2 -36.77 -51.54 -40.47
N SER A 3 -37.18 -51.69 -39.21
CA SER A 3 -36.65 -50.99 -38.02
C SER A 3 -35.13 -51.17 -37.83
N TRP A 4 -34.59 -52.30 -38.28
CA TRP A 4 -33.17 -52.66 -38.20
C TRP A 4 -32.25 -51.78 -39.07
N SER A 5 -32.68 -51.49 -40.31
CA SER A 5 -31.95 -50.61 -41.25
C SER A 5 -31.87 -49.17 -40.73
N ARG A 6 -32.97 -48.66 -40.16
CA ARG A 6 -33.00 -47.32 -39.54
C ARG A 6 -32.12 -47.22 -38.29
N ARG A 7 -31.95 -48.30 -37.54
CA ARG A 7 -31.09 -48.32 -36.35
C ARG A 7 -29.61 -48.27 -36.73
N ARG A 8 -29.17 -49.07 -37.70
CA ARG A 8 -27.78 -49.05 -38.21
C ARG A 8 -27.41 -47.73 -38.90
N LYS A 9 -28.31 -47.17 -39.72
CA LYS A 9 -28.08 -45.86 -40.36
C LYS A 9 -27.92 -44.72 -39.34
N ARG A 10 -28.67 -44.75 -38.24
CA ARG A 10 -28.51 -43.77 -37.14
C ARG A 10 -27.18 -43.91 -36.41
N ILE A 11 -26.71 -45.14 -36.17
CA ILE A 11 -25.41 -45.39 -35.52
C ILE A 11 -24.26 -44.90 -36.41
N ILE A 12 -24.28 -45.22 -37.71
CA ILE A 12 -23.25 -44.77 -38.65
C ILE A 12 -23.25 -43.23 -38.74
N LEU A 13 -24.44 -42.63 -38.82
CA LEU A 13 -24.57 -41.16 -38.85
C LEU A 13 -24.04 -40.51 -37.56
N SER A 14 -24.30 -41.08 -36.37
CA SER A 14 -23.80 -40.50 -35.12
C SER A 14 -22.28 -40.61 -35.00
N ILE A 15 -21.68 -41.72 -35.45
CA ILE A 15 -20.23 -41.89 -35.48
C ILE A 15 -19.60 -40.86 -36.43
N LEU A 16 -20.20 -40.65 -37.60
CA LEU A 16 -19.68 -39.71 -38.59
C LEU A 16 -19.77 -38.26 -38.11
N ILE A 17 -20.88 -37.88 -37.45
CA ILE A 17 -21.01 -36.56 -36.79
C ILE A 17 -19.98 -36.41 -35.66
N PHE A 18 -19.80 -37.44 -34.83
CA PHE A 18 -18.81 -37.40 -33.75
C PHE A 18 -17.39 -37.19 -34.30
N ILE A 19 -17.02 -37.89 -35.37
CA ILE A 19 -15.73 -37.72 -36.05
C ILE A 19 -15.58 -36.28 -36.58
N VAL A 20 -16.62 -35.71 -37.19
CA VAL A 20 -16.60 -34.32 -37.68
C VAL A 20 -16.44 -33.32 -36.54
N VAL A 21 -17.15 -33.49 -35.43
CA VAL A 21 -17.04 -32.63 -34.25
C VAL A 21 -15.64 -32.72 -33.63
N VAL A 22 -15.03 -33.91 -33.59
CA VAL A 22 -13.69 -34.08 -33.04
C VAL A 22 -12.62 -33.54 -33.99
N LEU A 23 -12.69 -33.84 -35.29
CA LEU A 23 -11.67 -33.44 -36.27
C LEU A 23 -11.76 -31.97 -36.70
N ILE A 24 -12.95 -31.36 -36.64
CA ILE A 24 -13.15 -29.96 -37.06
C ILE A 24 -13.48 -29.08 -35.86
N GLY A 25 -14.41 -29.52 -35.00
CA GLY A 25 -14.87 -28.74 -33.86
C GLY A 25 -13.78 -28.52 -32.81
N VAL A 26 -12.97 -29.54 -32.46
CA VAL A 26 -11.89 -29.37 -31.47
C VAL A 26 -10.77 -28.45 -31.99
N PRO A 27 -10.22 -28.63 -33.21
CA PRO A 27 -9.23 -27.68 -33.74
C PRO A 27 -9.80 -26.28 -33.91
N MET A 28 -11.04 -26.13 -34.36
CA MET A 28 -11.70 -24.82 -34.46
C MET A 28 -11.80 -24.17 -33.08
N PHE A 29 -12.25 -24.90 -32.06
CA PHE A 29 -12.30 -24.40 -30.69
C PHE A 29 -10.91 -23.96 -30.21
N LEU A 30 -9.87 -24.78 -30.39
CA LEU A 30 -8.51 -24.43 -29.98
C LEU A 30 -7.89 -23.26 -30.75
N LEU A 31 -8.29 -23.03 -32.01
CA LEU A 31 -7.78 -21.92 -32.83
C LEU A 31 -8.48 -20.59 -32.56
N PHE A 32 -9.76 -20.61 -32.16
CA PHE A 32 -10.58 -19.40 -31.96
C PHE A 32 -10.82 -19.03 -30.50
N TYR A 33 -10.65 -19.97 -29.56
CA TYR A 33 -10.79 -19.68 -28.14
C TYR A 33 -9.63 -18.82 -27.65
N ARG A 34 -9.94 -17.67 -27.08
CA ARG A 34 -9.01 -16.82 -26.34
C ARG A 34 -9.48 -16.79 -24.90
N ALA A 35 -8.57 -17.07 -23.96
CA ALA A 35 -8.87 -16.92 -22.55
C ALA A 35 -9.17 -15.43 -22.25
N PRO A 36 -10.13 -15.14 -21.34
CA PRO A 36 -10.38 -13.78 -20.87
C PRO A 36 -9.10 -13.20 -20.24
N THR A 37 -8.86 -11.90 -20.45
CA THR A 37 -7.67 -11.19 -19.92
C THR A 37 -8.07 -9.80 -19.47
N CYS A 38 -7.60 -9.39 -18.31
CA CYS A 38 -7.92 -8.11 -17.66
C CYS A 38 -7.22 -6.88 -18.25
N PHE A 39 -6.73 -6.96 -19.49
CA PHE A 39 -5.95 -5.88 -20.11
C PHE A 39 -6.18 -5.82 -21.64
N ASP A 40 -7.31 -6.37 -22.14
CA ASP A 40 -7.62 -6.41 -23.58
C ASP A 40 -8.69 -5.41 -24.01
N VAL A 41 -9.07 -4.49 -23.12
CA VAL A 41 -10.06 -3.42 -23.33
C VAL A 41 -11.43 -4.00 -23.69
N ARG A 42 -11.75 -5.20 -23.21
CA ARG A 42 -13.03 -5.87 -23.46
C ARG A 42 -13.57 -6.47 -22.18
N GLN A 43 -14.81 -6.14 -21.86
CA GLN A 43 -15.53 -6.84 -20.81
C GLN A 43 -15.83 -8.29 -21.25
N ASN A 44 -15.15 -9.25 -20.65
CA ASN A 44 -15.30 -10.67 -20.92
C ASN A 44 -15.22 -11.50 -19.62
N GLY A 45 -15.47 -12.80 -19.70
CA GLY A 45 -15.42 -13.68 -18.52
C GLY A 45 -16.43 -13.28 -17.44
N ASP A 46 -15.93 -13.02 -16.23
CA ASP A 46 -16.68 -12.61 -15.03
C ASP A 46 -16.39 -11.16 -14.60
N GLU A 47 -15.81 -10.35 -15.48
CA GLU A 47 -15.48 -8.94 -15.21
C GLU A 47 -16.73 -8.08 -14.93
N ALA A 48 -16.64 -7.22 -13.91
CA ALA A 48 -17.72 -6.29 -13.55
C ALA A 48 -17.74 -5.04 -14.44
N GLY A 49 -16.57 -4.62 -14.93
CA GLY A 49 -16.38 -3.55 -15.90
C GLY A 49 -15.40 -3.97 -17.00
N VAL A 50 -14.96 -3.04 -17.85
CA VAL A 50 -13.92 -3.32 -18.85
C VAL A 50 -12.59 -3.47 -18.13
N ASP A 51 -11.95 -4.65 -18.21
CA ASP A 51 -10.64 -4.93 -17.62
C ASP A 51 -10.59 -4.78 -16.07
N CYS A 52 -11.74 -4.91 -15.39
CA CYS A 52 -11.81 -4.74 -13.93
C CYS A 52 -12.94 -5.54 -13.25
N GLY A 53 -12.73 -5.84 -11.96
CA GLY A 53 -13.69 -6.58 -11.14
C GLY A 53 -13.70 -8.08 -11.45
N GLY A 54 -14.57 -8.84 -10.78
CA GLY A 54 -14.63 -10.30 -10.93
C GLY A 54 -13.30 -10.96 -10.57
N SER A 55 -12.81 -11.85 -11.44
CA SER A 55 -11.51 -12.51 -11.28
C SER A 55 -10.29 -11.62 -11.60
N CYS A 56 -10.50 -10.39 -12.05
CA CYS A 56 -9.40 -9.49 -12.37
C CYS A 56 -8.72 -8.89 -11.15
N GLN A 57 -7.39 -8.76 -11.25
CA GLN A 57 -6.60 -8.13 -10.19
C GLN A 57 -6.97 -6.66 -10.00
N LEU A 58 -7.40 -5.96 -11.05
CA LEU A 58 -7.82 -4.57 -10.96
C LEU A 58 -9.23 -4.47 -10.37
N LEU A 59 -9.40 -3.59 -9.38
CA LEU A 59 -10.71 -3.21 -8.88
C LEU A 59 -11.27 -2.07 -9.74
N CYS A 60 -12.55 -2.15 -10.09
CA CYS A 60 -13.21 -1.05 -10.79
C CYS A 60 -13.26 0.20 -9.92
N THR A 61 -12.98 1.37 -10.49
CA THR A 61 -12.95 2.64 -9.75
C THR A 61 -14.28 2.96 -9.05
N SER A 62 -15.41 2.53 -9.63
CA SER A 62 -16.75 2.68 -9.05
C SER A 62 -16.94 1.96 -7.72
N ASP A 63 -16.15 0.91 -7.50
CA ASP A 63 -16.30 -0.01 -6.36
C ASP A 63 -15.26 0.30 -5.27
N SER A 64 -14.40 1.30 -5.52
CA SER A 64 -13.35 1.76 -4.60
C SER A 64 -13.78 2.99 -3.81
N LEU A 65 -13.47 3.01 -2.53
CA LEU A 65 -13.57 4.18 -1.66
C LEU A 65 -12.34 5.07 -1.83
N PRO A 66 -12.48 6.41 -1.78
CA PRO A 66 -11.34 7.32 -1.88
C PRO A 66 -10.41 7.21 -0.67
N LEU A 67 -9.14 7.57 -0.87
CA LEU A 67 -8.18 7.72 0.23
C LEU A 67 -8.56 8.90 1.12
N ILE A 68 -8.54 8.68 2.43
CA ILE A 68 -8.93 9.68 3.43
C ILE A 68 -7.69 10.21 4.12
N LEU A 69 -7.52 11.53 4.17
CA LEU A 69 -6.44 12.15 4.92
C LEU A 69 -6.84 12.31 6.39
N LYS A 70 -6.09 11.69 7.32
CA LYS A 70 -6.30 11.80 8.78
C LYS A 70 -5.67 13.10 9.31
N GLY A 71 -6.30 14.23 9.00
CA GLY A 71 -5.84 15.56 9.41
C GLY A 71 -4.74 16.13 8.52
N ASP A 72 -4.33 17.37 8.78
CA ASP A 72 -3.36 18.05 7.92
C ASP A 72 -1.94 17.44 8.02
N PRO A 73 -1.17 17.43 6.92
CA PRO A 73 0.24 17.03 6.96
C PRO A 73 1.02 17.89 7.96
N ARG A 74 1.84 17.25 8.78
CA ARG A 74 2.63 17.89 9.82
C ARG A 74 4.06 18.10 9.36
N VAL A 75 4.50 19.35 9.43
CA VAL A 75 5.91 19.71 9.26
C VAL A 75 6.57 19.63 10.64
N LEU A 76 7.62 18.83 10.75
CA LEU A 76 8.32 18.55 12.00
C LEU A 76 9.76 19.07 11.92
N THR A 77 10.21 19.73 12.97
CA THR A 77 11.49 20.45 13.00
C THR A 77 12.56 19.61 13.69
N LEU A 78 13.51 19.06 12.91
CA LEU A 78 14.57 18.17 13.41
C LEU A 78 15.82 18.94 13.87
N ALA A 79 16.29 19.90 13.08
CA ALA A 79 17.41 20.79 13.37
C ALA A 79 17.08 22.25 12.97
N THR A 80 17.99 23.21 13.21
CA THR A 80 17.74 24.66 12.98
C THR A 80 17.18 24.98 11.59
N SER A 81 17.59 24.23 10.57
CA SER A 81 17.09 24.35 9.19
C SER A 81 16.69 23.02 8.58
N THR A 82 16.59 21.96 9.41
CA THR A 82 16.27 20.60 8.95
C THR A 82 14.89 20.22 9.41
N TYR A 83 14.06 19.79 8.46
CA TYR A 83 12.66 19.48 8.66
C TYR A 83 12.34 18.11 8.06
N GLN A 84 11.19 17.58 8.41
CA GLN A 84 10.55 16.44 7.76
C GLN A 84 9.04 16.68 7.71
N VAL A 85 8.34 15.98 6.83
CA VAL A 85 6.88 16.05 6.73
C VAL A 85 6.30 14.66 6.87
N VAL A 86 5.23 14.56 7.65
CA VAL A 86 4.42 13.35 7.78
C VAL A 86 2.97 13.64 7.45
N ALA A 87 2.31 12.73 6.76
CA ALA A 87 0.88 12.77 6.51
C ALA A 87 0.30 11.36 6.70
N LEU A 88 -0.85 11.28 7.38
CA LEU A 88 -1.56 10.03 7.63
C LEU A 88 -2.67 9.87 6.61
N VAL A 89 -2.68 8.74 5.92
CA VAL A 89 -3.62 8.41 4.85
C VAL A 89 -4.28 7.08 5.18
N GLU A 90 -5.59 7.08 5.30
CA GLU A 90 -6.40 5.90 5.55
C GLU A 90 -6.98 5.37 4.25
N ASN A 91 -6.90 4.05 4.09
CA ASN A 91 -7.62 3.32 3.07
C ASN A 91 -8.73 2.49 3.72
N SER A 92 -9.98 2.93 3.56
CA SER A 92 -11.15 2.23 4.11
C SER A 92 -11.58 1.00 3.30
N ASN A 93 -10.94 0.71 2.16
CA ASN A 93 -11.26 -0.48 1.37
C ASN A 93 -10.66 -1.73 2.02
N SER A 94 -11.49 -2.67 2.47
CA SER A 94 -11.03 -3.90 3.13
C SER A 94 -10.47 -4.96 2.19
N THR A 95 -10.69 -4.82 0.88
CA THR A 95 -10.30 -5.80 -0.15
C THR A 95 -9.48 -5.19 -1.28
N ALA A 96 -9.05 -3.94 -1.12
CA ALA A 96 -8.35 -3.20 -2.18
C ALA A 96 -7.15 -2.45 -1.62
N GLU A 97 -6.05 -2.49 -2.33
CA GLU A 97 -4.81 -1.78 -2.02
C GLU A 97 -4.34 -0.98 -3.22
N ILE A 98 -3.42 -0.04 -2.99
CA ILE A 98 -2.72 0.66 -4.05
C ILE A 98 -1.23 0.36 -3.87
N PRO A 99 -0.62 -0.45 -4.76
CA PRO A 99 0.80 -0.76 -4.70
C PRO A 99 1.65 0.51 -4.70
N ARG A 100 1.41 1.43 -5.65
CA ARG A 100 2.18 2.66 -5.83
C ARG A 100 1.26 3.87 -5.96
N ALA A 101 0.84 4.42 -4.83
CA ALA A 101 0.09 5.68 -4.83
C ALA A 101 1.09 6.84 -4.98
N GLY A 102 1.15 7.41 -6.18
CA GLY A 102 1.96 8.59 -6.46
C GLY A 102 1.40 9.83 -5.76
N TYR A 103 2.26 10.61 -5.12
CA TYR A 103 1.86 11.80 -4.37
C TYR A 103 2.78 13.00 -4.63
N ILE A 104 2.27 14.18 -4.25
CA ILE A 104 2.97 15.46 -4.29
C ILE A 104 2.78 16.14 -2.94
N ILE A 105 3.86 16.36 -2.19
CA ILE A 105 3.84 17.19 -0.98
C ILE A 105 4.36 18.57 -1.33
N LYS A 106 3.61 19.60 -0.94
CA LYS A 106 4.03 21.00 -1.07
C LYS A 106 4.16 21.59 0.33
N VAL A 107 5.34 22.12 0.65
CA VAL A 107 5.64 22.74 1.94
C VAL A 107 5.69 24.25 1.75
N TYR A 108 5.13 24.98 2.70
CA TYR A 108 5.03 26.43 2.62
C TYR A 108 5.49 27.08 3.93
N ASP A 109 6.13 28.24 3.76
CA ASP A 109 6.39 29.19 4.84
C ASP A 109 5.07 29.87 5.28
N ALA A 110 5.03 30.40 6.50
CA ALA A 110 3.91 31.18 7.04
C ALA A 110 3.54 32.38 6.17
N SER A 111 4.55 33.00 5.55
CA SER A 111 4.42 34.26 4.83
C SER A 111 4.11 34.11 3.34
N SER A 112 4.18 32.90 2.78
CA SER A 112 4.15 32.67 1.34
C SER A 112 2.99 31.77 0.89
N ALA A 113 2.32 32.18 -0.19
CA ALA A 113 1.37 31.33 -0.91
C ALA A 113 2.07 30.33 -1.85
N VAL A 114 3.33 30.57 -2.19
CA VAL A 114 4.15 29.72 -3.08
C VAL A 114 4.89 28.68 -2.22
N PRO A 115 4.92 27.41 -2.64
CA PRO A 115 5.63 26.39 -1.87
C PRO A 115 7.14 26.64 -1.88
N VAL A 116 7.76 26.56 -0.71
CA VAL A 116 9.22 26.66 -0.53
C VAL A 116 9.92 25.34 -0.86
N LYS A 117 9.17 24.23 -0.86
CA LYS A 117 9.66 22.91 -1.25
C LYS A 117 8.52 22.06 -1.81
N VAL A 118 8.83 21.27 -2.83
CA VAL A 118 7.91 20.28 -3.40
C VAL A 118 8.62 18.93 -3.41
N PHE A 119 7.94 17.91 -2.93
CA PHE A 119 8.36 16.51 -3.00
C PHE A 119 7.39 15.77 -3.89
N GLU A 120 7.92 14.85 -4.68
CA GLU A 120 7.11 13.89 -5.40
C GLU A 120 7.52 12.50 -4.99
N GLY A 121 6.54 11.64 -4.81
CA GLY A 121 6.83 10.29 -4.40
C GLY A 121 5.77 9.27 -4.69
N GLU A 122 6.01 8.08 -4.16
CA GLU A 122 5.11 6.93 -4.19
C GLU A 122 5.07 6.33 -2.80
N VAL A 123 3.88 5.90 -2.39
CA VAL A 123 3.66 5.20 -1.14
C VAL A 123 2.83 3.95 -1.38
N TYR A 124 3.18 2.85 -0.72
CA TYR A 124 2.32 1.67 -0.69
C TYR A 124 1.18 1.91 0.29
N VAL A 125 -0.06 1.72 -0.18
CA VAL A 125 -1.28 1.89 0.60
C VAL A 125 -1.98 0.52 0.73
N PRO A 126 -1.73 -0.24 1.81
CA PRO A 126 -2.42 -1.49 2.09
C PRO A 126 -3.93 -1.29 2.26
N ARG A 127 -4.66 -2.40 2.14
CA ARG A 127 -6.10 -2.45 2.37
C ARG A 127 -6.47 -2.24 3.84
N GLY A 128 -7.56 -1.52 4.08
CA GLY A 128 -8.19 -1.42 5.40
C GLY A 128 -7.31 -0.82 6.49
N ASP A 129 -6.26 -0.09 6.14
CA ASP A 129 -5.19 0.29 7.06
C ASP A 129 -4.74 1.74 6.82
N THR A 130 -4.02 2.30 7.80
CA THR A 130 -3.47 3.66 7.77
C THR A 130 -2.00 3.63 7.37
N SER A 131 -1.68 4.45 6.37
CA SER A 131 -0.34 4.66 5.85
C SER A 131 0.20 6.03 6.19
N VAL A 132 1.42 6.08 6.69
CA VAL A 132 2.21 7.30 6.79
C VAL A 132 2.93 7.56 5.46
N VAL A 133 2.65 8.71 4.86
CA VAL A 133 3.53 9.37 3.88
C VAL A 133 4.56 10.17 4.66
N PHE A 134 5.84 9.93 4.39
CA PHE A 134 6.94 10.51 5.15
C PHE A 134 8.00 10.97 4.16
N ASP A 135 8.35 12.25 4.21
CA ASP A 135 9.44 12.84 3.43
C ASP A 135 10.36 13.65 4.32
N GLY A 136 11.65 13.36 4.23
CA GLY A 136 12.70 14.02 4.98
C GLY A 136 13.78 13.04 5.45
N PRO A 137 14.82 13.53 6.13
CA PRO A 137 15.06 14.93 6.46
C PRO A 137 15.39 15.78 5.21
N PHE A 138 15.00 17.06 5.22
CA PHE A 138 15.39 18.02 4.19
C PHE A 138 15.79 19.36 4.81
N VAL A 139 16.64 20.10 4.12
CA VAL A 139 17.17 21.39 4.58
C VAL A 139 16.52 22.53 3.80
N LEU A 140 16.16 23.61 4.48
CA LEU A 140 15.72 24.87 3.87
C LEU A 140 16.75 25.98 4.11
N GLU A 141 16.67 27.04 3.31
CA GLU A 141 17.52 28.22 3.45
C GLU A 141 17.34 28.90 4.81
N ALA A 142 18.39 29.58 5.28
CA ALA A 142 18.36 30.29 6.55
C ALA A 142 17.26 31.36 6.56
N GLY A 143 16.41 31.34 7.58
CA GLY A 143 15.29 32.28 7.74
C GLY A 143 13.96 31.81 7.16
N VAL A 144 13.93 30.70 6.39
CA VAL A 144 12.68 30.07 5.94
C VAL A 144 12.17 29.13 7.02
N VAL A 145 10.95 29.40 7.52
CA VAL A 145 10.32 28.57 8.57
C VAL A 145 9.03 27.97 7.99
N PRO A 146 9.04 26.68 7.63
CA PRO A 146 7.87 26.02 7.08
C PRO A 146 6.85 25.78 8.20
N VAL A 147 5.60 26.15 7.96
CA VAL A 147 4.52 26.00 8.96
C VAL A 147 3.38 25.11 8.49
N ARG A 148 3.25 24.90 7.18
CA ARG A 148 2.16 24.13 6.58
C ARG A 148 2.67 23.26 5.45
N ALA A 149 2.04 22.12 5.28
CA ALA A 149 2.23 21.25 4.13
C ALA A 149 0.88 20.77 3.60
N THR A 150 0.81 20.48 2.30
CA THR A 150 -0.36 19.89 1.66
C THR A 150 0.05 18.61 0.95
N LEU A 151 -0.81 17.59 0.98
CA LEU A 151 -0.66 16.36 0.22
C LEU A 151 -1.65 16.37 -0.94
N GLY A 152 -1.16 16.09 -2.15
CA GLY A 152 -1.98 15.80 -3.33
C GLY A 152 -1.59 14.45 -3.93
N TRP A 153 -2.53 13.81 -4.62
CA TRP A 153 -2.30 12.55 -5.32
C TRP A 153 -1.98 12.81 -6.79
N LYS A 154 -1.23 11.90 -7.42
CA LYS A 154 -1.09 11.82 -8.87
C LYS A 154 -2.17 10.87 -9.37
N GLU A 155 -3.32 11.39 -9.77
CA GLU A 155 -4.52 10.61 -10.07
C GLU A 155 -4.28 9.40 -11.01
N PRO A 156 -3.44 9.49 -12.08
CA PRO A 156 -3.17 8.34 -12.95
C PRO A 156 -2.49 7.15 -12.25
N THR A 157 -1.89 7.37 -11.08
CA THR A 157 -1.18 6.34 -10.30
C THR A 157 -2.06 5.68 -9.24
N ILE A 158 -3.27 6.20 -9.01
CA ILE A 158 -4.23 5.65 -8.04
C ILE A 158 -4.96 4.48 -8.69
N VAL A 159 -4.25 3.36 -8.79
CA VAL A 159 -4.74 2.11 -9.38
C VAL A 159 -5.02 1.12 -8.25
N TRP A 160 -6.30 0.79 -8.10
CA TRP A 160 -6.76 -0.14 -7.07
C TRP A 160 -6.58 -1.59 -7.51
N ASN A 161 -5.85 -2.35 -6.70
CA ASN A 161 -5.69 -3.79 -6.87
C ASN A 161 -6.51 -4.52 -5.82
N GLN A 162 -7.26 -5.52 -6.26
CA GLN A 162 -7.90 -6.48 -5.37
C GLN A 162 -6.82 -7.23 -4.58
N ASN A 163 -6.94 -7.21 -3.26
CA ASN A 163 -6.13 -8.02 -2.38
C ASN A 163 -6.99 -8.52 -1.21
N SER A 164 -7.24 -9.83 -1.19
CA SER A 164 -7.98 -10.52 -0.11
C SER A 164 -7.06 -11.39 0.76
N LEU A 165 -5.75 -11.39 0.52
CA LEU A 165 -4.78 -12.24 1.22
C LEU A 165 -4.48 -11.69 2.62
N SER A 166 -4.71 -12.46 3.69
CA SER A 166 -4.39 -12.03 5.05
C SER A 166 -2.96 -11.47 5.18
N SER A 167 -2.83 -10.25 5.72
CA SER A 167 -1.52 -9.65 5.99
C SER A 167 -0.98 -10.22 7.31
N PRO A 168 0.34 -10.47 7.42
CA PRO A 168 0.92 -10.97 8.66
C PRO A 168 0.77 -9.91 9.77
N GLU A 169 0.21 -10.33 10.90
CA GLU A 169 0.00 -9.46 12.06
C GLU A 169 1.27 -9.47 12.94
N LEU A 170 2.20 -8.58 12.62
CA LEU A 170 3.38 -8.32 13.46
C LEU A 170 2.98 -7.54 14.71
N ARG A 171 3.72 -7.72 15.80
CA ARG A 171 3.46 -7.02 17.06
C ARG A 171 4.68 -6.20 17.47
N VAL A 172 4.41 -5.03 18.04
CA VAL A 172 5.44 -4.21 18.68
C VAL A 172 5.15 -4.17 20.17
N VAL A 173 6.18 -4.44 20.97
CA VAL A 173 6.10 -4.51 22.43
C VAL A 173 7.15 -3.60 23.07
N GLU A 174 6.83 -3.14 24.27
CA GLU A 174 7.75 -2.42 25.18
C GLU A 174 8.41 -1.16 24.57
N PRO A 175 7.65 -0.19 24.04
CA PRO A 175 8.24 1.10 23.65
C PRO A 175 8.74 1.86 24.88
N VAL A 176 10.05 2.07 24.98
CA VAL A 176 10.70 2.76 26.11
C VAL A 176 11.53 3.94 25.61
N PHE A 177 11.20 5.14 26.10
CA PHE A 177 11.98 6.33 25.82
C PHE A 177 13.22 6.44 26.73
N SER A 178 14.27 7.02 26.18
CA SER A 178 15.47 7.43 26.88
C SER A 178 15.99 8.75 26.31
N ARG A 179 16.82 9.46 27.09
CA ARG A 179 17.56 10.66 26.64
C ARG A 179 16.69 11.81 26.11
N LEU A 180 15.47 11.97 26.64
CA LEU A 180 14.48 12.98 26.20
C LEU A 180 15.04 14.41 26.17
N GLU A 181 15.87 14.76 27.16
CA GLU A 181 16.45 16.10 27.32
C GLU A 181 17.69 16.38 26.44
N THR A 182 18.13 15.42 25.63
CA THR A 182 19.37 15.57 24.83
C THR A 182 19.17 15.13 23.39
N SER A 183 19.10 13.83 23.16
CA SER A 183 18.89 13.19 21.87
C SER A 183 17.94 12.02 22.09
N PRO A 184 16.62 12.27 22.08
CA PRO A 184 15.61 11.28 22.38
C PRO A 184 15.82 10.00 21.59
N ARG A 185 15.60 8.88 22.26
CA ARG A 185 15.70 7.55 21.69
C ARG A 185 14.55 6.70 22.20
N LEU A 186 13.81 6.11 21.28
CA LEU A 186 12.77 5.14 21.58
C LEU A 186 13.27 3.76 21.18
N GLU A 187 13.35 2.85 22.14
CA GLU A 187 13.62 1.44 21.89
C GLU A 187 12.29 0.68 21.94
N ALA A 188 12.07 -0.21 20.99
CA ALA A 188 10.93 -1.12 20.99
C ALA A 188 11.37 -2.50 20.46
N THR A 189 10.58 -3.53 20.70
CA THR A 189 10.81 -4.85 20.14
C THR A 189 9.69 -5.19 19.17
N VAL A 190 10.04 -5.51 17.92
CA VAL A 190 9.10 -6.06 16.94
C VAL A 190 9.20 -7.58 16.96
N GLU A 191 8.07 -8.26 16.99
CA GLU A 191 7.99 -9.72 16.98
C GLU A 191 7.09 -10.24 15.86
N ASN A 192 7.47 -11.39 15.31
CA ASN A 192 6.69 -12.10 14.32
C ASN A 192 6.03 -13.34 14.96
N PRO A 193 4.76 -13.25 15.39
CA PRO A 193 4.06 -14.39 15.97
C PRO A 193 3.58 -15.40 14.92
N THR A 194 3.76 -15.11 13.62
CA THR A 194 3.26 -15.96 12.54
C THR A 194 4.19 -17.15 12.25
N LEU A 195 3.70 -18.11 11.46
CA LEU A 195 4.47 -19.29 11.05
C LEU A 195 5.37 -19.06 9.84
N GLY A 196 5.25 -17.90 9.16
CA GLY A 196 6.04 -17.55 7.98
C GLY A 196 7.08 -16.48 8.30
N SER A 197 8.19 -16.47 7.54
CA SER A 197 9.08 -15.31 7.53
C SER A 197 8.35 -14.11 6.92
N VAL A 198 8.57 -12.93 7.49
CA VAL A 198 8.05 -11.65 6.97
C VAL A 198 9.25 -10.76 6.63
N SER A 199 9.27 -10.22 5.42
CA SER A 199 10.37 -9.38 4.93
C SER A 199 9.90 -7.98 4.55
N ASN A 200 10.85 -7.06 4.41
CA ASN A 200 10.63 -5.67 4.00
C ASN A 200 9.68 -4.90 4.94
N ILE A 201 10.03 -4.87 6.22
CA ILE A 201 9.18 -4.30 7.27
C ILE A 201 9.61 -2.85 7.52
N ASP A 202 8.82 -1.90 7.04
CA ASP A 202 8.93 -0.49 7.40
C ASP A 202 8.21 -0.23 8.72
N LEU A 203 8.88 0.47 9.62
CA LEU A 203 8.35 0.86 10.92
C LEU A 203 8.43 2.37 11.02
N THR A 204 7.28 3.02 11.16
CA THR A 204 7.21 4.46 11.35
C THR A 204 6.60 4.75 12.72
N VAL A 205 7.33 5.47 13.58
CA VAL A 205 6.80 5.96 14.85
C VAL A 205 6.33 7.40 14.71
N LEU A 206 5.16 7.67 15.28
CA LEU A 206 4.59 8.99 15.47
C LEU A 206 4.46 9.23 16.97
N VAL A 207 4.91 10.41 17.42
CA VAL A 207 4.87 10.82 18.82
C VAL A 207 4.01 12.06 18.92
N SER A 208 3.03 12.00 19.83
CA SER A 208 2.05 13.06 20.02
C SER A 208 2.06 13.65 21.43
N ASP A 209 1.66 14.92 21.51
CA ASP A 209 1.52 15.68 22.75
C ASP A 209 0.20 15.38 23.47
N THR A 210 -0.04 16.04 24.61
CA THR A 210 -1.28 15.92 25.39
C THR A 210 -2.55 16.33 24.63
N SER A 211 -2.40 17.10 23.55
CA SER A 211 -3.51 17.55 22.70
C SER A 211 -3.75 16.63 21.50
N GLY A 212 -2.95 15.56 21.37
CA GLY A 212 -2.99 14.63 20.24
C GLY A 212 -2.30 15.14 18.97
N ASN A 213 -1.52 16.24 19.04
CA ASN A 213 -0.77 16.71 17.89
C ASN A 213 0.54 15.94 17.76
N ILE A 214 0.83 15.46 16.55
CA ILE A 214 2.10 14.82 16.23
C ILE A 214 3.19 15.90 16.15
N PHE A 215 4.19 15.81 17.03
CA PHE A 215 5.32 16.76 17.08
C PHE A 215 6.66 16.10 16.73
N ALA A 216 6.75 14.76 16.76
CA ALA A 216 7.92 14.03 16.36
C ALA A 216 7.56 12.75 15.61
N ALA A 217 8.40 12.38 14.64
CA ALA A 217 8.27 11.13 13.91
C ALA A 217 9.66 10.59 13.56
N SER A 218 9.77 9.29 13.39
CA SER A 218 11.01 8.64 12.97
C SER A 218 10.66 7.34 12.25
N ARG A 219 11.56 6.88 11.39
CA ARG A 219 11.37 5.67 10.60
C ARG A 219 12.59 4.78 10.72
N THR A 220 12.35 3.47 10.76
CA THR A 220 13.38 2.45 10.73
C THR A 220 12.87 1.26 9.91
N PHE A 221 13.77 0.37 9.55
CA PHE A 221 13.48 -0.72 8.62
C PHE A 221 14.09 -2.02 9.12
N VAL A 222 13.33 -3.12 8.97
CA VAL A 222 13.76 -4.48 9.29
C VAL A 222 13.65 -5.34 8.03
N ASP A 223 14.79 -5.93 7.64
CA ASP A 223 14.91 -6.73 6.42
C ASP A 223 14.02 -7.98 6.43
N GLU A 224 14.11 -8.78 7.50
CA GLU A 224 13.39 -10.03 7.68
C GLU A 224 13.16 -10.28 9.18
N LEU A 225 12.00 -10.87 9.52
CA LEU A 225 11.72 -11.51 10.80
C LEU A 225 11.27 -12.95 10.54
N ARG A 226 12.03 -13.90 11.07
CA ARG A 226 11.69 -15.32 11.02
C ARG A 226 10.50 -15.64 11.94
N PRO A 227 9.86 -16.80 11.76
CA PRO A 227 8.78 -17.24 12.66
C PRO A 227 9.21 -17.24 14.14
N GLY A 228 8.46 -16.53 14.98
CA GLY A 228 8.74 -16.38 16.41
C GLY A 228 9.93 -15.48 16.76
N GLU A 229 10.60 -14.87 15.77
CA GLU A 229 11.74 -14.00 16.00
C GLU A 229 11.30 -12.68 16.64
N ARG A 230 12.18 -12.16 17.52
CA ARG A 230 12.05 -10.85 18.14
C ARG A 230 13.28 -10.02 17.81
N ASN A 231 13.07 -8.83 17.26
CA ASN A 231 14.15 -7.93 16.90
C ASN A 231 13.97 -6.58 17.60
N LYS A 232 15.07 -6.03 18.12
CA LYS A 232 15.07 -4.71 18.73
C LYS A 232 15.18 -3.64 17.66
N VAL A 233 14.27 -2.68 17.69
CA VAL A 233 14.22 -1.54 16.78
C VAL A 233 14.39 -0.25 17.57
N ILE A 234 15.08 0.71 16.95
CA ILE A 234 15.46 1.96 17.59
C ILE A 234 15.04 3.10 16.69
N PHE A 235 14.40 4.09 17.30
CA PHE A 235 14.07 5.37 16.69
C PHE A 235 14.83 6.47 17.42
N THR A 236 15.35 7.44 16.67
CA THR A 236 16.21 8.50 17.23
C THR A 236 15.84 9.86 16.70
N TRP A 237 15.97 10.86 17.57
CA TRP A 237 15.83 12.28 17.23
C TRP A 237 17.10 13.05 17.60
N PRO A 238 17.53 14.00 16.75
CA PRO A 238 18.80 14.70 16.95
C PRO A 238 18.74 15.80 18.01
N ARG A 239 17.54 16.22 18.44
CA ARG A 239 17.32 17.26 19.45
C ARG A 239 16.33 16.82 20.52
N SER A 240 16.47 17.40 21.71
CA SER A 240 15.55 17.19 22.83
C SER A 240 14.10 17.48 22.44
N PHE A 241 13.16 16.78 23.07
CA PHE A 241 11.75 17.11 22.88
C PHE A 241 11.41 18.38 23.64
N GLU A 242 10.76 19.31 22.95
CA GLU A 242 10.23 20.53 23.56
C GLU A 242 8.86 20.30 24.24
N GLN A 243 8.23 19.15 23.94
CA GLN A 243 6.95 18.72 24.50
C GLN A 243 7.09 17.35 25.19
N GLU A 244 6.26 17.09 26.18
CA GLU A 244 6.19 15.78 26.82
C GLU A 244 5.55 14.74 25.88
N PRO A 245 6.20 13.60 25.60
CA PRO A 245 5.64 12.57 24.75
C PRO A 245 4.55 11.79 25.50
N VAL A 246 3.30 11.91 25.05
CA VAL A 246 2.13 11.28 25.71
C VAL A 246 1.57 10.15 24.88
N GLY A 247 1.54 10.30 23.55
CA GLY A 247 1.12 9.26 22.62
C GLY A 247 2.28 8.70 21.82
N ILE A 248 2.34 7.37 21.69
CA ILE A 248 3.29 6.66 20.83
C ILE A 248 2.46 5.75 19.92
N GLU A 249 2.53 5.99 18.62
CA GLU A 249 1.92 5.14 17.61
C GLU A 249 3.02 4.61 16.70
N ILE A 250 3.22 3.29 16.68
CA ILE A 250 4.18 2.62 15.80
C ILE A 250 3.40 1.89 14.73
N LEU A 251 3.43 2.41 13.51
CA LEU A 251 2.80 1.80 12.36
C LEU A 251 3.79 0.85 11.68
N ILE A 252 3.38 -0.40 11.51
CA ILE A 252 4.14 -1.44 10.83
C ILE A 252 3.61 -1.57 9.42
N ARG A 253 4.49 -1.56 8.43
CA ARG A 253 4.12 -1.81 7.03
C ARG A 253 5.01 -2.87 6.43
N VAL A 254 4.40 -3.94 5.95
CA VAL A 254 5.08 -4.98 5.18
C VAL A 254 5.02 -4.56 3.72
N LEU A 255 6.18 -4.22 3.15
CA LEU A 255 6.28 -3.78 1.77
C LEU A 255 6.32 -4.99 0.82
N PRO A 256 5.69 -4.91 -0.37
CA PRO A 256 5.69 -6.03 -1.32
C PRO A 256 7.09 -6.49 -1.73
N ASP A 257 8.01 -5.53 -1.91
CA ASP A 257 9.42 -5.79 -2.23
C ASP A 257 10.31 -4.60 -1.82
N ARG A 258 11.64 -4.74 -2.01
CA ARG A 258 12.62 -3.72 -1.62
C ARG A 258 12.57 -2.42 -2.43
N SER A 259 11.96 -2.41 -3.62
CA SER A 259 11.86 -1.19 -4.45
C SER A 259 10.92 -0.13 -3.88
N TYR A 260 10.19 -0.47 -2.81
CA TYR A 260 9.34 0.46 -2.06
C TYR A 260 10.09 1.20 -0.94
N ILE A 261 11.33 0.78 -0.64
CA ILE A 261 12.18 1.41 0.37
C ILE A 261 12.79 2.67 -0.25
N ARG A 262 12.65 3.80 0.44
CA ARG A 262 13.21 5.10 0.06
C ARG A 262 14.40 5.46 0.92
#